data_AF-A0A537UZH6-F1
#
_entry.id   AF-A0A537UZH6-F1
#
_cell.length_a   1.000
_cell.length_b   1.000
_cell.length_c   1.000
_cell.angle_alpha   90.00
_cell.angle_beta   90.00
_cell.angle_gamma   90.00
#
_symmetry.space_group_name_H-M   'P 1'
#
loop_
_entity.id
_entity.type
_entity.pdbx_description
1 polymer ?
#
loop_
_entity_poly.entity_id
_entity_poly.type
_entity_poly.pdbx_seq_one_letter_code
_entity_poly.pdbx_strand_id
1 'polypeptide(L)'
;SINVDRTPPERLKLIEIHREDIESLPALMALLRTSDFHFIVFCDDLSFDGNDASYKSLKAVLEGGIEGRPDNVILYATSNRRHLLPRDMMENERSTAINPGEAVEEKVSLSDRFGLWLGFHRCSQDEYLAMVKGYCGHFGIKLAEQELEREALEWSTTRGSRSGRVAWQFTQELAGRLGVRLSGK
;
A
#
# COMPACT_ATOMS: atom_id res chain seq x y z
N SER A 1 -15.00 11.85 2.25
CA SER A 1 -13.64 11.58 1.73
C SER A 1 -12.85 12.88 1.82
N ILE A 2 -11.56 12.83 2.20
CA ILE A 2 -10.70 14.02 2.43
C ILE A 2 -10.55 14.88 1.15
N ASN A 3 -10.78 14.29 -0.02
CA ASN A 3 -10.71 14.97 -1.32
C ASN A 3 -12.07 15.04 -2.04
N VAL A 4 -13.19 14.79 -1.36
CA VAL A 4 -14.51 14.68 -2.01
C VAL A 4 -14.93 15.97 -2.73
N ASP A 5 -14.51 17.12 -2.21
CA ASP A 5 -14.82 18.44 -2.76
C ASP A 5 -13.70 19.00 -3.65
N ARG A 6 -12.65 18.22 -3.91
CA ARG A 6 -11.54 18.63 -4.77
C ARG A 6 -11.77 18.11 -6.18
N THR A 7 -11.84 19.02 -7.15
CA THR A 7 -11.77 18.65 -8.56
C THR A 7 -10.43 17.95 -8.82
N PRO A 8 -10.43 16.74 -9.39
CA PRO A 8 -9.19 16.10 -9.81
C PRO A 8 -8.43 17.05 -10.73
N PRO A 9 -7.10 17.18 -10.59
CA PRO A 9 -6.34 18.01 -11.51
C PRO A 9 -6.54 17.47 -12.93
N GLU A 10 -6.92 18.33 -13.88
CA GLU A 10 -7.21 17.93 -15.27
C GLU A 10 -6.01 17.24 -15.95
N ARG A 11 -4.81 17.47 -15.43
CA ARG A 11 -3.54 16.93 -15.94
C ARG A 11 -2.91 15.86 -15.04
N LEU A 12 -3.60 15.33 -14.02
CA LEU A 12 -3.07 14.25 -13.18
C LEU A 12 -3.58 12.88 -13.64
N LYS A 13 -2.65 11.94 -13.83
CA LYS A 13 -2.93 10.54 -14.20
C LYS A 13 -2.39 9.59 -13.14
N LEU A 14 -3.12 8.50 -12.89
CA LEU A 14 -2.66 7.37 -12.09
C LEU A 14 -2.29 6.23 -13.05
N ILE A 15 -1.11 5.67 -12.88
CA ILE A 15 -0.65 4.48 -13.58
C ILE A 15 -0.35 3.42 -12.54
N GLU A 16 -1.10 2.33 -12.56
CA GLU A 16 -0.82 1.16 -11.73
C GLU A 16 0.14 0.26 -12.50
N ILE A 17 1.18 -0.23 -11.80
CA ILE A 17 2.09 -1.24 -12.31
C ILE A 17 2.12 -2.42 -11.35
N HIS A 18 2.15 -3.62 -11.92
CA HIS A 18 2.35 -4.82 -11.15
C HIS A 18 3.83 -5.04 -10.88
N ARG A 19 4.11 -5.85 -9.85
CA ARG A 19 5.46 -6.21 -9.44
C ARG A 19 6.25 -6.87 -10.57
N GLU A 20 5.59 -7.69 -11.38
CA GLU A 20 6.16 -8.40 -12.52
C GLU A 20 6.61 -7.44 -13.64
N ASP A 21 6.03 -6.24 -13.71
CA ASP A 21 6.30 -5.25 -14.74
C ASP A 21 7.34 -4.20 -14.32
N ILE A 22 7.96 -4.35 -13.14
CA ILE A 22 8.95 -3.40 -12.62
C ILE A 22 10.13 -3.21 -13.57
N GLU A 23 10.49 -4.23 -14.35
CA GLU A 23 11.56 -4.13 -15.35
C GLU A 23 11.24 -3.13 -16.48
N SER A 24 9.94 -2.87 -16.73
CA SER A 24 9.49 -1.89 -17.74
C SER A 24 9.54 -0.44 -17.26
N LEU A 25 9.78 -0.21 -15.96
CA LEU A 25 9.76 1.13 -15.37
C LEU A 25 10.68 2.14 -16.07
N PRO A 26 11.93 1.83 -16.44
CA PRO A 26 12.79 2.80 -17.13
C PRO A 26 12.20 3.28 -18.46
N ALA A 27 11.63 2.37 -19.25
CA ALA A 27 10.96 2.70 -20.51
C ALA A 27 9.71 3.55 -20.26
N LEU A 28 8.93 3.23 -19.22
CA LEU A 28 7.79 4.05 -18.80
C LEU A 28 8.24 5.46 -18.43
N MET A 29 9.28 5.62 -17.60
CA MET A 29 9.79 6.93 -17.19
C MET A 29 10.22 7.79 -18.39
N ALA A 30 10.85 7.18 -19.40
CA ALA A 30 11.22 7.88 -20.64
C ALA A 30 10.00 8.42 -21.40
N LEU A 31 8.93 7.63 -21.50
CA LEU A 31 7.67 8.07 -22.11
C LEU A 31 7.03 9.21 -21.32
N LEU A 32 6.94 9.06 -20.00
CA LEU A 32 6.27 10.02 -19.12
C LEU A 32 6.98 11.37 -19.08
N ARG A 33 8.32 11.40 -19.19
CA ARG A 33 9.13 12.63 -19.15
C ARG A 33 8.73 13.66 -20.21
N THR A 34 8.33 13.19 -21.39
CA THR A 34 7.95 14.07 -22.51
C THR A 34 6.51 14.54 -22.46
N SER A 35 5.73 14.04 -21.49
CA SER A 35 4.31 14.32 -21.38
C SER A 35 4.03 15.59 -20.58
N ASP A 36 3.03 16.33 -21.05
CA ASP A 36 2.43 17.45 -20.34
C ASP A 36 1.61 17.05 -19.09
N PHE A 37 1.41 15.76 -18.82
CA PHE A 37 0.67 15.32 -17.65
C PHE A 37 1.60 15.13 -16.43
N HIS A 38 1.01 15.19 -15.24
CA HIS A 38 1.61 14.70 -14.00
C HIS A 38 1.13 13.28 -13.73
N PHE A 39 2.00 12.45 -13.17
CA PHE A 39 1.72 11.03 -12.94
C PHE A 39 1.99 10.62 -11.51
N ILE A 40 1.06 9.84 -10.95
CA ILE A 40 1.33 8.94 -9.83
C ILE A 40 1.53 7.57 -10.46
N VAL A 41 2.74 7.02 -10.32
CA VAL A 41 2.99 5.61 -10.64
C VAL A 41 2.85 4.83 -9.35
N PHE A 42 1.91 3.90 -9.30
CA PHE A 42 1.54 3.13 -8.12
C PHE A 42 1.92 1.66 -8.31
N CYS A 43 2.75 1.14 -7.42
CA CYS A 43 3.11 -0.28 -7.35
C CYS A 43 2.34 -0.92 -6.20
N ASP A 44 1.41 -1.83 -6.49
CA ASP A 44 0.74 -2.59 -5.44
C ASP A 44 1.59 -3.80 -5.00
N ASP A 45 1.55 -4.08 -3.69
CA ASP A 45 2.22 -5.19 -3.00
C ASP A 45 3.70 -5.40 -3.39
N LEU A 46 4.46 -4.33 -3.33
CA LEU A 46 5.89 -4.35 -3.59
C LEU A 46 6.62 -5.14 -2.51
N SER A 47 7.06 -6.35 -2.87
CA SER A 47 8.01 -7.14 -2.10
C SER A 47 8.85 -8.00 -3.04
N PHE A 48 10.14 -8.13 -2.70
CA PHE A 48 11.09 -8.90 -3.52
C PHE A 48 11.53 -10.15 -2.76
N ASP A 49 11.80 -11.22 -3.50
CA ASP A 49 12.38 -12.46 -2.99
C ASP A 49 13.84 -12.63 -3.44
N GLY A 50 14.51 -13.63 -2.86
CA GLY A 50 15.94 -13.95 -3.02
C GLY A 50 16.54 -13.81 -4.41
N ASN A 51 15.78 -14.21 -5.42
CA ASN A 51 16.24 -14.32 -6.80
C ASN A 51 15.68 -13.22 -7.71
N ASP A 52 14.96 -12.24 -7.17
CA ASP A 52 14.32 -11.23 -7.99
C ASP A 52 15.34 -10.15 -8.40
N ALA A 53 15.66 -10.04 -9.69
CA ALA A 53 16.57 -9.02 -10.20
C ALA A 53 15.86 -7.68 -10.47
N SER A 54 14.52 -7.65 -10.46
CA SER A 54 13.73 -6.47 -10.83
C SER A 54 13.89 -5.29 -9.87
N TYR A 55 14.32 -5.52 -8.62
CA TYR A 55 14.60 -4.44 -7.67
C TYR A 55 15.68 -3.46 -8.19
N LYS A 56 16.57 -3.91 -9.08
CA LYS A 56 17.59 -3.05 -9.70
C LYS A 56 16.96 -1.98 -10.61
N SER A 57 15.94 -2.35 -11.37
CA SER A 57 15.19 -1.41 -12.22
C SER A 57 14.47 -0.37 -11.37
N LEU A 58 13.89 -0.79 -10.25
CA LEU A 58 13.29 0.13 -9.28
C LEU A 58 14.33 1.06 -8.63
N LYS A 59 15.50 0.54 -8.25
CA LYS A 59 16.62 1.32 -7.70
C LYS A 59 17.06 2.40 -8.68
N ALA A 60 17.29 2.05 -9.94
CA ALA A 60 17.73 2.98 -10.97
C ALA A 60 16.77 4.16 -11.14
N VAL A 61 15.46 3.90 -11.09
CA VAL A 61 14.42 4.96 -11.17
C VAL A 61 14.48 5.89 -9.97
N LEU A 62 14.77 5.37 -8.78
CA LEU A 62 14.81 6.13 -7.53
C LEU A 62 16.13 6.91 -7.31
N GLU A 63 17.23 6.52 -7.95
CA GLU A 63 18.56 7.15 -7.75
C GLU A 63 18.76 8.49 -8.47
N GLY A 64 17.79 8.96 -9.25
CA GLY A 64 17.71 10.37 -9.68
C GLY A 64 18.78 10.83 -10.68
N GLY A 65 19.35 9.92 -11.47
CA GLY A 65 20.24 10.24 -12.59
C GLY A 65 19.49 10.66 -13.87
N ILE A 66 20.20 10.73 -15.01
CA ILE A 66 19.63 11.09 -16.33
C ILE A 66 18.46 10.17 -16.73
N GLU A 67 18.54 8.90 -16.35
CA GLU A 67 17.50 7.88 -16.57
C GLU A 67 16.54 7.72 -15.37
N GLY A 68 16.69 8.53 -14.32
CA GLY A 68 15.90 8.45 -13.09
C GLY A 68 14.49 9.03 -13.23
N ARG A 69 13.71 9.00 -12.14
CA ARG A 69 12.34 9.51 -12.10
C ARG A 69 12.22 10.95 -12.61
N PRO A 70 11.34 11.23 -13.60
CA PRO A 70 11.04 12.59 -14.06
C PRO A 70 10.37 13.48 -13.00
N ASP A 71 10.51 14.80 -13.12
CA ASP A 71 9.90 15.77 -12.19
C ASP A 71 8.37 15.74 -12.19
N ASN A 72 7.76 15.33 -13.30
CA ASN A 72 6.32 15.19 -13.43
C ASN A 72 5.79 13.82 -12.94
N VAL A 73 6.63 12.98 -12.33
CA VAL A 73 6.24 11.65 -11.83
C VAL A 73 6.52 11.53 -10.33
N ILE A 74 5.57 11.00 -9.57
CA ILE A 74 5.79 10.50 -8.20
C ILE A 74 5.53 9.00 -8.14
N LEU A 75 6.33 8.28 -7.36
CA LEU A 75 6.20 6.83 -7.19
C LEU A 75 5.60 6.51 -5.81
N TYR A 76 4.48 5.78 -5.81
CA TYR A 76 3.86 5.22 -4.62
C TYR A 76 4.01 3.70 -4.66
N ALA A 77 4.27 3.10 -3.51
CA ALA A 77 4.29 1.66 -3.37
C ALA A 77 3.60 1.25 -2.06
N THR A 78 2.83 0.17 -2.10
CA THR A 78 2.38 -0.54 -0.89
C THR A 78 3.29 -1.73 -0.64
N SER A 79 3.42 -2.15 0.62
CA SER A 79 4.11 -3.40 0.94
C SER A 79 3.47 -4.03 2.16
N ASN A 80 3.23 -5.34 2.09
CA ASN A 80 2.79 -6.13 3.23
C ASN A 80 3.96 -6.51 4.16
N ARG A 81 5.21 -6.20 3.78
CA ARG A 81 6.41 -6.48 4.57
C ARG A 81 6.97 -5.19 5.16
N ARG A 82 7.52 -5.29 6.37
CA ARG A 82 8.22 -4.16 7.04
C ARG A 82 9.48 -3.71 6.28
N HIS A 83 10.04 -4.57 5.43
CA HIS A 83 11.16 -4.28 4.55
C HIS A 83 10.83 -4.79 3.16
N LEU A 84 11.12 -4.02 2.12
CA LEU A 84 10.90 -4.41 0.72
C LEU A 84 11.78 -5.60 0.30
N LEU A 85 12.93 -5.76 0.96
CA LEU A 85 13.88 -6.86 0.79
C LEU A 85 13.97 -7.69 2.10
N PRO A 86 13.91 -9.04 2.02
CA PRO A 86 14.14 -9.94 3.14
C PRO A 86 15.51 -9.77 3.81
N ARG A 87 15.58 -9.94 5.13
CA ARG A 87 16.84 -9.85 5.89
C ARG A 87 17.86 -10.92 5.46
N ASP A 88 17.41 -12.13 5.16
CA ASP A 88 18.30 -13.24 4.78
C ASP A 88 19.02 -12.98 3.43
N MET A 89 18.42 -12.20 2.53
CA MET A 89 19.09 -11.72 1.31
C MET A 89 20.16 -10.66 1.59
N MET A 90 20.00 -9.90 2.68
CA MET A 90 21.01 -8.96 3.15
C MET A 90 22.19 -9.72 3.78
N GLU A 91 21.96 -10.93 4.29
CA GLU A 91 22.97 -11.78 4.94
C GLU A 91 23.68 -12.76 3.99
N ASN A 92 23.01 -13.34 2.99
CA ASN A 92 23.63 -14.32 2.08
C ASN A 92 24.70 -13.71 1.14
N GLU A 93 24.50 -12.49 0.63
CA GLU A 93 25.55 -11.80 -0.15
C GLU A 93 26.72 -11.30 0.71
N ARG A 94 26.48 -11.12 2.02
CA ARG A 94 27.49 -10.81 3.03
C ARG A 94 28.58 -11.89 3.10
N SER A 95 28.21 -13.13 2.78
CA SER A 95 29.10 -14.29 2.76
C SER A 95 29.84 -14.49 1.43
N THR A 96 29.38 -13.88 0.33
CA THR A 96 29.98 -14.04 -1.01
C THR A 96 30.65 -12.77 -1.55
N ALA A 97 30.42 -11.61 -0.94
CA ALA A 97 31.01 -10.33 -1.34
C ALA A 97 32.43 -10.16 -0.77
N ILE A 98 33.35 -9.68 -1.60
CA ILE A 98 34.75 -9.40 -1.23
C ILE A 98 34.82 -8.32 -0.13
N ASN A 99 33.85 -7.38 -0.12
CA ASN A 99 33.67 -6.37 0.91
C ASN A 99 32.23 -6.44 1.50
N PRO A 100 32.04 -7.10 2.67
CA PRO A 100 30.72 -7.29 3.26
C PRO A 100 29.99 -6.01 3.70
N GLY A 101 30.72 -4.88 3.84
CA GLY A 101 30.18 -3.58 4.24
C GLY A 101 29.51 -2.81 3.11
N GLU A 102 30.11 -2.78 1.91
CA GLU A 102 29.61 -2.03 0.75
C GLU A 102 28.32 -2.66 0.18
N ALA A 103 28.21 -4.00 0.19
CA ALA A 103 27.01 -4.72 -0.28
C ALA A 103 25.78 -4.50 0.63
N VAL A 104 25.99 -4.21 1.92
CA VAL A 104 24.90 -3.88 2.86
C VAL A 104 24.45 -2.44 2.67
N GLU A 105 25.37 -1.50 2.46
CA GLU A 105 25.04 -0.10 2.13
C GLU A 105 24.26 0.02 0.81
N GLU A 106 24.57 -0.81 -0.20
CA GLU A 106 23.86 -0.80 -1.48
C GLU A 106 22.40 -1.29 -1.42
N LYS A 107 22.01 -2.08 -0.42
CA LYS A 107 20.63 -2.66 -0.28
C LYS A 107 19.77 -1.96 0.76
N VAL A 108 20.36 -1.40 1.81
CA VAL A 108 19.70 -0.38 2.65
C VAL A 108 19.32 0.83 1.78
N SER A 109 20.06 1.07 0.69
CA SER A 109 19.81 2.17 -0.25
C SER A 109 18.45 2.16 -0.96
N LEU A 110 17.71 1.06 -1.10
CA LEU A 110 16.44 1.13 -1.86
C LEU A 110 15.30 1.68 -1.01
N SER A 111 15.14 1.16 0.21
CA SER A 111 14.06 1.59 1.11
C SER A 111 14.25 3.04 1.56
N ASP A 112 15.51 3.46 1.75
CA ASP A 112 15.88 4.83 2.14
C ASP A 112 15.61 5.88 1.04
N ARG A 113 15.36 5.45 -0.21
CA ARG A 113 15.06 6.36 -1.33
C ARG A 113 13.58 6.74 -1.39
N PHE A 114 12.74 6.05 -0.63
CA PHE A 114 11.38 6.52 -0.38
C PHE A 114 11.42 7.63 0.67
N GLY A 115 11.23 8.87 0.23
CA GLY A 115 11.30 10.06 1.10
C GLY A 115 10.21 10.14 2.17
N LEU A 116 9.15 9.33 2.07
CA LEU A 116 8.09 9.22 3.07
C LEU A 116 7.72 7.75 3.27
N TRP A 117 7.74 7.32 4.53
CA TRP A 117 7.27 6.01 4.95
C TRP A 117 6.03 6.14 5.82
N LEU A 118 4.92 5.57 5.34
CA LEU A 118 3.67 5.51 6.09
C LEU A 118 3.48 4.09 6.61
N GLY A 119 3.84 3.88 7.88
CA GLY A 119 3.60 2.62 8.57
C GLY A 119 2.17 2.55 9.07
N PHE A 120 1.52 1.39 8.89
CA PHE A 120 0.25 1.11 9.53
C PHE A 120 0.49 0.46 10.90
N HIS A 121 -0.16 0.98 11.93
CA HIS A 121 -0.13 0.40 13.26
C HIS A 121 -1.13 -0.75 13.37
N ARG A 122 -0.97 -1.59 14.41
CA ARG A 122 -1.98 -2.62 14.70
C ARG A 122 -3.30 -1.94 15.04
N CYS A 123 -4.36 -2.34 14.34
CA CYS A 123 -5.72 -1.90 14.66
C CYS A 123 -6.09 -2.37 16.06
N SER A 124 -6.23 -1.41 16.97
CA SER A 124 -6.76 -1.62 18.31
C SER A 124 -8.23 -2.05 18.25
N GLN A 125 -8.75 -2.52 19.39
CA GLN A 125 -10.16 -2.83 19.52
C GLN A 125 -11.03 -1.61 19.32
N ASP A 126 -10.64 -0.48 19.93
CA ASP A 126 -11.42 0.75 19.90
C ASP A 126 -11.47 1.34 18.50
N GLU A 127 -10.35 1.31 17.75
CA GLU A 127 -10.34 1.70 16.33
C GLU A 127 -11.23 0.79 15.47
N TYR A 128 -11.20 -0.52 15.75
CA TYR A 128 -12.06 -1.48 15.05
C TYR A 128 -13.55 -1.20 15.29
N LEU A 129 -13.94 -0.99 16.55
CA LEU A 129 -15.31 -0.65 16.91
C LEU A 129 -15.71 0.72 16.34
N ALA A 130 -14.81 1.70 16.35
CA ALA A 130 -15.05 3.01 15.75
C ALA A 130 -15.31 2.91 14.24
N MET A 131 -14.57 2.06 13.51
CA MET A 131 -14.83 1.81 12.10
C MET A 131 -16.20 1.17 11.88
N VAL A 132 -16.56 0.14 12.66
CA VAL A 132 -17.87 -0.52 12.58
C VAL A 132 -19.01 0.47 12.84
N LYS A 133 -18.91 1.27 13.92
CA LYS A 133 -19.88 2.32 14.25
C LYS A 133 -19.97 3.36 13.14
N GLY A 134 -18.84 3.77 12.58
CA GLY A 134 -18.77 4.70 11.45
C GLY A 134 -19.50 4.19 10.21
N TYR A 135 -19.26 2.94 9.82
CA TYR A 135 -19.97 2.31 8.71
C TYR A 135 -21.47 2.17 8.98
N CYS A 136 -21.86 1.66 10.15
CA CYS A 136 -23.28 1.50 10.50
C CYS A 136 -24.01 2.84 10.52
N GLY A 137 -23.39 3.88 11.09
CA GLY A 137 -23.92 5.24 11.09
C GLY A 137 -24.07 5.81 9.67
N HIS A 138 -23.07 5.60 8.81
CA HIS A 138 -23.11 6.06 7.42
C HIS A 138 -24.23 5.40 6.60
N PHE A 139 -24.43 4.09 6.75
CA PHE A 139 -25.44 3.33 6.00
C PHE A 139 -26.80 3.25 6.71
N GLY A 140 -26.96 3.87 7.88
CA GLY A 140 -28.19 3.83 8.66
C GLY A 140 -28.56 2.44 9.17
N ILE A 141 -27.57 1.57 9.41
CA ILE A 141 -27.78 0.25 10.00
C ILE A 141 -28.09 0.43 11.48
N LYS A 142 -29.25 -0.04 11.93
CA LYS A 142 -29.72 0.12 13.32
C LYS A 142 -29.55 -1.17 14.10
N LEU A 143 -28.72 -1.10 15.14
CA LEU A 143 -28.55 -2.14 16.15
C LEU A 143 -28.23 -1.46 17.48
N ALA A 144 -28.61 -2.07 18.61
CA ALA A 144 -28.25 -1.51 19.92
C ALA A 144 -26.73 -1.50 20.07
N GLU A 145 -26.16 -0.43 20.65
CA GLU A 145 -24.69 -0.24 20.69
C GLU A 145 -23.95 -1.41 21.36
N GLN A 146 -24.47 -1.90 22.49
CA GLN A 146 -23.90 -3.05 23.20
C GLN A 146 -23.95 -4.33 22.36
N GLU A 147 -25.02 -4.53 21.58
CA GLU A 147 -25.18 -5.68 20.70
C GLU A 147 -24.24 -5.59 19.49
N LEU A 148 -24.12 -4.40 18.91
CA LEU A 148 -23.18 -4.11 17.81
C LEU A 148 -21.74 -4.39 18.20
N GLU A 149 -21.31 -3.90 19.37
CA GLU A 149 -19.97 -4.15 19.87
C GLU A 149 -19.73 -5.62 20.13
N ARG A 150 -20.65 -6.30 20.83
CA ARG A 150 -20.53 -7.73 21.14
C ARG A 150 -20.37 -8.56 19.87
N GLU A 151 -21.24 -8.36 18.89
CA GLU A 151 -21.20 -9.10 17.63
C GLU A 151 -19.98 -8.77 16.77
N ALA A 152 -19.59 -7.49 16.71
CA ALA A 152 -18.39 -7.08 15.98
C ALA A 152 -17.13 -7.72 16.56
N LEU A 153 -17.02 -7.80 17.90
CA LEU A 153 -15.88 -8.42 18.57
C LEU A 153 -15.85 -9.93 18.37
N GLU A 154 -17.01 -10.59 18.47
CA GLU A 154 -17.17 -12.01 18.16
C GLU A 154 -16.71 -12.30 16.73
N TRP A 155 -17.21 -11.52 15.75
CA TRP A 155 -16.80 -11.61 14.34
C TRP A 155 -15.29 -11.45 14.14
N SER A 156 -14.69 -10.45 14.77
CA SER A 156 -13.23 -10.20 14.66
C SER A 156 -12.40 -11.36 15.21
N THR A 157 -12.91 -12.02 16.27
CA THR A 157 -12.28 -13.17 16.91
C THR A 157 -12.33 -14.38 15.97
N THR A 158 -13.48 -14.65 15.35
CA THR A 158 -13.63 -15.74 14.36
C THR A 158 -12.74 -15.52 13.13
N ARG A 159 -12.53 -14.27 12.72
CA ARG A 159 -11.61 -13.90 11.61
C ARG A 159 -10.14 -13.83 12.02
N GLY A 160 -9.83 -13.95 13.32
CA GLY A 160 -8.47 -13.89 13.86
C GLY A 160 -7.77 -12.54 13.65
N SER A 161 -8.49 -11.47 13.32
CA SER A 161 -7.86 -10.17 13.04
C SER A 161 -8.84 -8.99 13.19
N ARG A 162 -8.25 -7.81 13.39
CA ARG A 162 -8.96 -6.52 13.40
C ARG A 162 -8.35 -5.65 12.30
N SER A 163 -9.21 -5.16 11.42
CA SER A 163 -8.83 -4.26 10.33
C SER A 163 -10.07 -3.58 9.74
N GLY A 164 -9.88 -2.54 8.95
CA GLY A 164 -10.97 -1.93 8.18
C GLY A 164 -11.65 -2.91 7.24
N ARG A 165 -10.90 -3.88 6.68
CA ARG A 165 -11.46 -4.96 5.85
C ARG A 165 -12.41 -5.84 6.66
N VAL A 166 -12.01 -6.27 7.86
CA VAL A 166 -12.85 -7.11 8.73
C VAL A 166 -14.09 -6.34 9.20
N ALA A 167 -13.93 -5.05 9.56
CA ALA A 167 -15.04 -4.19 9.94
C ALA A 167 -16.05 -4.02 8.78
N TRP A 168 -15.56 -3.86 7.56
CA TRP A 168 -16.41 -3.77 6.36
C TRP A 168 -17.14 -5.09 6.05
N GLN A 169 -16.47 -6.23 6.21
CA GLN A 169 -17.10 -7.54 6.05
C GLN A 169 -18.21 -7.79 7.08
N PHE A 170 -17.96 -7.44 8.36
CA PHE A 170 -18.98 -7.49 9.41
C PHE A 170 -20.17 -6.58 9.05
N THR A 171 -19.90 -5.33 8.65
CA THR A 171 -20.94 -4.38 8.23
C THR A 171 -21.81 -4.94 7.10
N GLN A 172 -21.19 -5.57 6.09
CA GLN A 172 -21.93 -6.19 4.97
C GLN A 172 -22.79 -7.37 5.42
N GLU A 173 -22.28 -8.24 6.29
CA GLU A 173 -23.07 -9.33 6.86
C GLU A 173 -24.26 -8.79 7.65
N LEU A 174 -24.02 -7.83 8.53
CA LEU A 174 -25.05 -7.22 9.36
C LEU A 174 -26.12 -6.52 8.51
N ALA A 175 -25.70 -5.79 7.48
CA ALA A 175 -26.61 -5.14 6.54
C ALA A 175 -27.46 -6.18 5.79
N GLY A 176 -26.87 -7.28 5.34
CA GLY A 176 -27.57 -8.38 4.71
C GLY A 176 -28.62 -9.00 5.63
N ARG A 177 -28.27 -9.25 6.90
CA ARG A 177 -29.16 -9.81 7.92
C ARG A 177 -30.34 -8.89 8.25
N LEU A 178 -30.11 -7.58 8.26
CA LEU A 178 -31.11 -6.55 8.58
C LEU A 178 -31.86 -6.01 7.35
N GLY A 179 -31.57 -6.51 6.15
CA GLY A 179 -32.19 -6.05 4.91
C GLY A 179 -31.84 -4.60 4.54
N VAL A 180 -30.74 -4.07 5.06
CA VAL A 180 -30.27 -2.72 4.74
C VAL A 180 -29.45 -2.75 3.46
N ARG A 181 -29.85 -1.95 2.47
CA ARG A 181 -29.12 -1.84 1.21
C ARG A 181 -27.93 -0.91 1.39
N LEU A 182 -26.72 -1.43 1.20
CA LEU A 182 -25.51 -0.64 1.13
C LEU A 182 -25.43 0.06 -0.24
N SER A 183 -25.79 1.34 -0.30
CA SER A 183 -25.64 2.15 -1.51
C SER A 183 -24.23 2.74 -1.56
N GLY A 184 -23.36 2.15 -2.39
CA GLY A 184 -21.99 2.63 -2.58
C GLY A 184 -21.38 2.08 -3.86
N LYS A 185 -21.70 2.74 -4.98
CA LYS A 185 -20.84 2.82 -6.17
C LYS A 185 -20.93 4.25 -6.67
#